data_AF-A0A3D1FWX1-F1
#
_entry.id   AF-A0A3D1FWX1-F1
#
_cell.length_a   1.000
_cell.length_b   1.000
_cell.length_c   1.000
_cell.angle_alpha   90.00
_cell.angle_beta   90.00
_cell.angle_gamma   90.00
#
_symmetry.space_group_name_H-M   'P 1'
#
loop_
_entity.id
_entity.type
_entity.pdbx_description
1 polymer ?
#
loop_
_entity_poly.entity_id
_entity_poly.type
_entity_poly.pdbx_seq_one_letter_code
_entity_poly.pdbx_strand_id
1 'polypeptide(L)'
;MKLKSYIAAFLSVALMGTAYAGNPQRAGSAGAGELLINPFARSAGWGSVNVAGATGMDATFLNIAGIAATDLNTQVTFNNTQWLVGAGINMNG
;
A
#
# COMPACT_ATOMS: atom_id res chain seq x y z
N MET A 1 17.74 39.34 31.13
CA MET A 1 17.97 38.89 29.74
C MET A 1 17.45 37.48 29.46
N LYS A 2 17.68 36.49 30.34
CA LYS A 2 17.27 35.08 30.12
C LYS A 2 15.76 34.85 29.96
N LEU A 3 14.91 35.54 30.74
CA LEU A 3 13.45 35.38 30.68
C LEU A 3 12.86 35.78 29.31
N LYS A 4 13.36 36.87 28.71
CA LYS A 4 12.95 37.31 27.37
C LYS A 4 13.36 36.29 26.30
N SER A 5 14.53 35.65 26.46
CA SER A 5 14.97 34.57 25.58
C SER A 5 14.10 33.33 25.68
N TYR A 6 13.64 32.95 26.88
CA TYR A 6 12.73 31.79 27.03
C TYR A 6 11.35 32.05 26.41
N ILE A 7 10.81 33.26 26.58
CA ILE A 7 9.54 33.65 25.96
C ILE A 7 9.67 33.68 24.44
N ALA A 8 10.77 34.22 23.91
CA ALA A 8 11.03 34.23 22.47
C ALA A 8 11.17 32.82 21.89
N ALA A 9 11.85 31.91 22.60
CA ALA A 9 11.99 30.52 22.20
C ALA A 9 10.63 29.79 22.18
N PHE A 10 9.82 29.95 23.23
CA PHE A 10 8.49 29.35 23.30
C PHE A 10 7.57 29.85 22.18
N LEU A 11 7.60 31.17 21.91
CA LEU A 11 6.80 31.77 20.85
C LEU A 11 7.23 31.30 19.46
N SER A 12 8.53 31.09 19.22
CA SER A 12 9.03 30.58 17.94
C SER A 12 8.58 29.16 17.63
N VAL A 13 8.45 28.29 18.64
CA VAL A 13 7.93 26.92 18.48
C VAL A 13 6.41 26.93 18.30
N ALA A 14 5.69 27.80 19.02
CA ALA A 14 4.24 27.93 18.89
C ALA A 14 3.79 28.46 17.50
N LEU A 15 4.69 29.15 16.79
CA LEU A 15 4.46 29.68 15.44
C LEU A 15 4.88 28.72 14.32
N MET A 16 5.38 27.52 14.64
CA MET A 16 5.67 26.50 13.62
C MET A 16 4.36 25.94 13.06
N GLY A 17 3.94 26.46 11.90
CA GLY A 17 2.80 25.93 11.15
C GLY A 17 3.09 24.57 10.51
N THR A 18 2.04 23.82 10.19
CA THR A 18 2.13 22.55 9.46
C THR A 18 2.41 22.80 7.98
N ALA A 19 3.54 22.30 7.46
CA ALA A 19 3.82 22.31 6.03
C ALA A 19 3.17 21.09 5.36
N TYR A 20 2.21 21.32 4.46
CA TYR A 20 1.62 20.27 3.62
C TYR A 20 2.45 20.12 2.35
N ALA A 21 3.28 19.07 2.30
CA ALA A 21 4.03 18.70 1.11
C ALA A 21 3.34 17.52 0.41
N GLY A 22 3.02 17.69 -0.87
CA GLY A 22 2.41 16.66 -1.70
C GLY A 22 1.70 17.31 -2.88
N ASN A 23 2.25 17.17 -4.09
CA ASN A 23 1.57 17.60 -5.30
C ASN A 23 0.96 16.36 -5.99
N PRO A 24 -0.39 16.23 -6.02
CA PRO A 24 -1.07 15.15 -6.73
C PRO A 24 -0.71 15.08 -8.21
N GLN A 25 -0.32 16.20 -8.83
CA GLN A 25 0.06 16.26 -10.25
C GLN A 25 1.36 15.52 -10.58
N ARG A 26 2.11 15.06 -9.57
CA ARG A 26 3.31 14.21 -9.75
C ARG A 26 3.06 12.73 -9.47
N ALA A 27 1.80 12.31 -9.34
CA ALA A 27 1.49 10.89 -9.34
C ALA A 27 1.83 10.30 -10.73
N GLY A 28 2.67 9.27 -10.77
CA GLY A 28 2.95 8.54 -11.99
C GLY A 28 1.67 7.89 -12.52
N SER A 29 1.45 7.95 -13.83
CA SER A 29 0.38 7.19 -14.48
C SER A 29 0.84 5.77 -14.79
N ALA A 30 -0.06 4.81 -14.66
CA ALA A 30 0.17 3.45 -15.14
C ALA A 30 -0.28 3.33 -16.60
N GLY A 31 0.46 2.57 -17.42
CA GLY A 31 0.07 2.26 -18.80
C GLY A 31 -1.16 1.37 -18.90
N ALA A 32 -1.43 0.57 -17.86
CA ALA A 32 -2.66 -0.19 -17.65
C ALA A 32 -2.99 -0.17 -16.15
N GLY A 33 -4.11 0.44 -15.77
CA GLY A 33 -4.50 0.62 -14.37
C GLY A 33 -4.94 -0.68 -13.70
N GLU A 34 -5.43 -1.62 -14.50
CA GLU A 34 -5.96 -2.91 -14.07
C GLU A 34 -4.85 -3.78 -13.45
N LEU A 35 -3.61 -3.65 -13.91
CA LEU A 35 -2.45 -4.39 -13.38
C LEU A 35 -2.06 -3.96 -11.97
N LEU A 36 -2.52 -2.79 -11.52
CA LEU A 36 -2.30 -2.32 -10.15
C LEU A 36 -3.31 -2.90 -9.17
N ILE A 37 -4.35 -3.57 -9.65
CA ILE A 37 -5.42 -4.11 -8.81
C ILE A 37 -5.04 -5.53 -8.38
N ASN A 38 -4.95 -5.74 -7.08
CA ASN A 38 -4.65 -7.05 -6.50
C ASN A 38 -5.88 -7.99 -6.64
N PRO A 39 -5.78 -9.10 -7.39
CA PRO A 39 -6.91 -10.02 -7.56
C PRO A 39 -7.08 -11.00 -6.39
N PHE A 40 -6.07 -11.15 -5.52
CA PHE A 40 -6.05 -12.17 -4.48
C PHE A 40 -6.68 -11.67 -3.18
N ALA A 41 -7.81 -12.26 -2.79
CA ALA A 41 -8.59 -11.83 -1.62
C ALA A 41 -7.77 -11.75 -0.32
N ARG A 42 -6.85 -12.69 -0.08
CA ARG A 42 -6.02 -12.74 1.14
C ARG A 42 -5.07 -11.55 1.23
N SER A 43 -4.28 -11.30 0.18
CA SER A 43 -3.33 -10.17 0.18
C SER A 43 -4.03 -8.82 -0.01
N ALA A 44 -5.12 -8.77 -0.78
CA ALA A 44 -5.93 -7.56 -0.95
C ALA A 44 -6.62 -7.14 0.35
N GLY A 45 -7.12 -8.08 1.15
CA GLY A 45 -7.71 -7.80 2.46
C GLY A 45 -6.72 -7.18 3.47
N TRP A 46 -5.42 -7.41 3.26
CA TRP A 46 -4.34 -6.76 4.01
C TRP A 46 -3.79 -5.49 3.33
N GLY A 47 -4.44 -5.00 2.27
CA GLY A 47 -3.98 -3.83 1.53
C GLY A 47 -2.64 -4.02 0.82
N SER A 48 -2.28 -5.26 0.48
CA SER A 48 -1.05 -5.61 -0.24
C SER A 48 0.27 -5.24 0.48
N VAL A 49 0.25 -5.03 1.80
CA VAL A 49 1.44 -4.54 2.53
C VAL A 49 2.48 -5.62 2.86
N ASN A 50 2.09 -6.90 2.83
CA ASN A 50 2.97 -8.02 3.21
C ASN A 50 3.90 -8.47 2.06
N VAL A 51 4.74 -7.57 1.56
CA VAL A 51 5.62 -7.83 0.39
C VAL A 51 6.76 -8.80 0.73
N ALA A 52 7.36 -8.66 1.92
CA ALA A 52 8.51 -9.48 2.34
C ALA A 52 8.10 -10.90 2.75
N GLY A 53 6.91 -11.07 3.33
CA GLY A 53 6.38 -12.36 3.77
C GLY A 53 5.40 -12.99 2.79
N ALA A 54 5.30 -12.49 1.56
CA ALA A 54 4.42 -13.07 0.54
C ALA A 54 4.92 -14.48 0.16
N THR A 55 4.05 -15.48 0.21
CA THR A 55 4.36 -16.87 -0.21
C THR A 55 3.17 -17.50 -0.94
N GLY A 56 3.47 -18.46 -1.82
CA GLY A 56 2.48 -19.18 -2.62
C GLY A 56 1.95 -18.38 -3.83
N MET A 57 0.75 -18.72 -4.31
CA MET A 57 0.14 -18.14 -5.52
C MET A 57 -0.04 -16.61 -5.43
N ASP A 58 -0.44 -16.05 -4.27
CA ASP A 58 -0.58 -14.60 -4.12
C ASP A 58 0.74 -13.82 -4.30
N ALA A 59 1.88 -14.50 -4.14
CA ALA A 59 3.19 -13.91 -4.33
C ALA A 59 3.42 -13.52 -5.79
N THR A 60 2.70 -14.11 -6.75
CA THR A 60 2.74 -13.72 -8.17
C THR A 60 2.41 -12.23 -8.39
N PHE A 61 1.55 -11.65 -7.55
CA PHE A 61 1.20 -10.23 -7.61
C PHE A 61 2.09 -9.37 -6.69
N LEU A 62 2.36 -9.83 -5.46
CA LEU A 62 3.09 -9.02 -4.48
C LEU A 62 4.61 -9.06 -4.63
N ASN A 63 5.18 -10.25 -4.77
CA ASN A 63 6.62 -10.49 -4.81
C ASN A 63 6.91 -11.89 -5.34
N ILE A 64 7.30 -11.98 -6.62
CA ILE A 64 7.47 -13.27 -7.32
C ILE A 64 8.47 -14.21 -6.63
N ALA A 65 9.44 -13.68 -5.88
CA ALA A 65 10.41 -14.50 -5.13
C ALA A 65 9.74 -15.38 -4.06
N GLY A 66 8.57 -14.98 -3.56
CA GLY A 66 7.78 -15.73 -2.58
C GLY A 66 7.26 -17.08 -3.07
N ILE A 67 7.23 -17.32 -4.38
CA ILE A 67 6.88 -18.63 -4.94
C ILE A 67 7.90 -19.69 -4.51
N ALA A 68 9.19 -19.34 -4.43
CA ALA A 68 10.23 -20.29 -4.01
C ALA A 68 10.14 -20.65 -2.52
N ALA A 69 9.46 -19.82 -1.73
CA ALA A 69 9.27 -20.01 -0.29
C ALA A 69 7.95 -20.72 0.06
N THR A 70 7.29 -21.35 -0.92
CA THR A 70 6.11 -22.16 -0.67
C THR A 70 6.50 -23.55 -0.15
N ASP A 71 5.72 -24.08 0.80
CA ASP A 71 5.96 -25.41 1.39
C ASP A 71 5.49 -26.58 0.49
N LEU A 72 4.84 -26.28 -0.64
CA LEU A 72 4.23 -27.26 -1.55
C LEU A 72 4.96 -27.29 -2.90
N ASN A 73 5.22 -28.48 -3.44
CA ASN A 73 5.83 -28.61 -4.77
C ASN A 73 4.92 -28.08 -5.90
N THR A 74 3.61 -28.00 -5.66
CA THR A 74 2.63 -27.46 -6.59
C THR A 74 1.46 -26.91 -5.80
N GLN A 75 1.06 -25.67 -6.10
CA GLN A 75 -0.06 -25.01 -5.46
C GLN A 75 -0.99 -24.45 -6.53
N VAL A 76 -2.28 -24.75 -6.39
CA VAL A 76 -3.37 -24.15 -7.17
C VAL A 76 -4.29 -23.47 -6.17
N THR A 77 -4.64 -22.21 -6.44
CA THR A 77 -5.52 -21.41 -5.58
C THR A 77 -6.69 -20.92 -6.41
N PHE A 78 -7.84 -20.79 -5.76
CA PHE A 78 -9.04 -20.20 -6.34
C PHE A 78 -9.47 -19.06 -5.43
N ASN A 79 -9.61 -17.87 -6.01
CA ASN A 79 -9.91 -16.65 -5.28
C ASN A 79 -10.99 -15.88 -6.03
N ASN A 80 -11.88 -15.20 -5.30
CA ASN A 80 -12.79 -14.23 -5.86
C ASN A 80 -12.71 -12.94 -5.03
N THR A 81 -12.46 -11.82 -5.71
CA THR A 81 -12.38 -10.49 -5.12
C THR A 81 -13.38 -9.57 -5.82
N GLN A 82 -14.29 -8.98 -5.05
CA GLN A 82 -15.25 -8.00 -5.55
C GLN A 82 -14.68 -6.61 -5.40
N TRP A 83 -14.43 -5.93 -6.51
CA TRP A 83 -13.86 -4.58 -6.52
C TRP A 83 -14.94 -3.55 -6.80
N LEU A 84 -14.93 -2.42 -6.08
CA LEU A 84 -15.96 -1.38 -6.16
C LEU A 84 -17.37 -1.98 -6.10
N VAL A 85 -17.71 -2.61 -4.98
CA VAL A 85 -19.04 -3.22 -4.77
C VAL A 85 -20.14 -2.21 -5.11
N GLY A 86 -21.00 -2.58 -6.07
CA GLY A 86 -21.99 -1.69 -6.69
C GLY A 86 -21.73 -1.39 -8.17
N ALA A 87 -20.48 -1.43 -8.61
CA ALA A 87 -20.10 -1.35 -10.03
C ALA A 87 -20.12 -2.71 -10.75
N GLY A 88 -20.27 -3.81 -10.01
CA GLY A 88 -20.33 -5.17 -10.54
C GLY A 88 -18.99 -5.75 -11.00
N ILE A 89 -17.86 -5.16 -10.59
CA ILE A 89 -16.53 -5.61 -11.00
C ILE A 89 -16.07 -6.74 -10.09
N ASN A 90 -15.83 -7.91 -10.68
CA ASN A 90 -15.33 -9.10 -9.97
C ASN A 90 -14.03 -9.59 -10.61
N MET A 91 -13.09 -10.00 -9.77
CA MET A 91 -11.80 -10.54 -10.16
C MET A 91 -11.68 -11.96 -9.64
N ASN A 92 -11.27 -12.88 -10.50
CA ASN A 92 -11.01 -14.27 -10.16
C ASN A 92 -9.52 -14.55 -10.31
N GLY A 93 -8.90 -15.06 -9.24
CA GLY A 93 -7.50 -15.46 -9.18
C GLY A 93 -7.35 -16.96 -9.00
#